data_AF-A0A2D5A8H8-F1
#
_entry.id   AF-A0A2D5A8H8-F1
#
_cell.length_a   1.000
_cell.length_b   1.000
_cell.length_c   1.000
_cell.angle_alpha   90.00
_cell.angle_beta   90.00
_cell.angle_gamma   90.00
#
_symmetry.space_group_name_H-M   'P 1'
#
loop_
_entity.id
_entity.type
_entity.pdbx_description
1 polymer ?
#
loop_
_entity_poly.entity_id
_entity_poly.type
_entity_poly.pdbx_seq_one_letter_code
_entity_poly.pdbx_strand_id
1 'polypeptide(L)'
;MRDMHDGPIRKHRLLTYLAAAGVAPAAVADIQVYDGPPIGIDWSGSITLSLADFQFELGAGRWSYTSFNGGEGWTTCCSFVDGQCVQYSQIYETTYRGSKWLQLNCESGLESVSITKLGAIVSGARGCFTSTQVCSFSNRTLIACGDADSSGFDDCFRTRRFHVGFTALKDGTRVFGWIQIDGSGWGELEITNWAYDDSGSPIVVGALPPTPCAGDLNADAVVDSGDLGLLLTAWGSCGKTSPGCLGDLDADGVVDAIDLGLLLVEWGHCDLDPCFDVDCDDGDPCTADTCLLGECYFTRIPGCNTCCEANGTPGCDDADCAIPICGSIPSCCEIEWDETCAQLANIFCDCP
;
A
#
# COMPACT_ATOMS: atom_id res chain seq x y z
N MET A 1 -10.35 29.43 -25.71
CA MET A 1 -9.88 29.91 -24.39
C MET A 1 -11.04 29.85 -23.42
N ARG A 2 -11.21 28.71 -22.77
CA ARG A 2 -11.94 28.53 -21.51
C ARG A 2 -11.37 27.25 -20.92
N ASP A 3 -10.71 27.41 -19.79
CA ASP A 3 -10.02 26.39 -19.02
C ASP A 3 -10.99 25.30 -18.57
N MET A 4 -10.69 24.05 -18.92
CA MET A 4 -11.09 22.89 -18.14
C MET A 4 -10.05 22.76 -17.02
N HIS A 5 -10.37 23.29 -15.85
CA HIS A 5 -9.75 22.82 -14.61
C HIS A 5 -10.52 21.56 -14.18
N ASP A 6 -10.14 20.40 -14.73
CA ASP A 6 -10.20 19.18 -13.95
C ASP A 6 -8.98 19.22 -13.03
N GLY A 7 -9.20 19.69 -11.81
CA GLY A 7 -8.24 19.49 -10.74
C GLY A 7 -8.28 18.03 -10.29
N PRO A 8 -7.17 17.48 -9.77
CA PRO A 8 -7.17 16.14 -9.18
C PRO A 8 -8.21 16.08 -8.06
N ILE A 9 -9.04 15.03 -8.07
CA ILE A 9 -10.08 14.79 -7.07
C ILE A 9 -9.38 14.59 -5.73
N ARG A 10 -9.47 15.57 -4.83
CA ARG A 10 -9.08 15.40 -3.41
C ARG A 10 -10.08 14.42 -2.79
N LYS A 11 -9.61 13.23 -2.43
CA LYS A 11 -10.39 12.25 -1.67
C LYS A 11 -9.91 12.27 -0.23
N HIS A 12 -10.61 13.01 0.63
CA HIS A 12 -10.33 13.02 2.06
C HIS A 12 -10.82 11.71 2.69
N ARG A 13 -10.02 11.10 3.59
CA ARG A 13 -10.48 9.95 4.39
C ARG A 13 -10.02 10.03 5.84
N LEU A 14 -10.89 9.57 6.74
CA LEU A 14 -10.57 9.02 8.04
C LEU A 14 -10.23 7.53 7.88
N LEU A 15 -8.94 7.14 7.76
CA LEU A 15 -8.53 5.79 8.16
C LEU A 15 -8.19 5.83 9.64
N THR A 16 -9.06 5.27 10.48
CA THR A 16 -8.61 4.75 11.76
C THR A 16 -7.82 3.47 11.49
N TYR A 17 -6.51 3.59 11.37
CA TYR A 17 -5.64 2.47 11.71
C TYR A 17 -5.85 2.21 13.19
N LEU A 18 -6.37 1.03 13.55
CA LEU A 18 -6.24 0.52 14.90
C LEU A 18 -4.75 0.34 15.14
N ALA A 19 -4.13 1.36 15.73
CA ALA A 19 -2.84 1.21 16.37
C ALA A 19 -3.07 0.25 17.55
N ALA A 20 -2.67 -1.01 17.38
CA ALA A 20 -2.29 -1.81 18.53
C ALA A 20 -1.24 -0.99 19.31
N ALA A 21 -1.47 -0.86 20.62
CA ALA A 21 -0.71 -0.06 21.58
C ALA A 21 -0.95 1.48 21.60
N GLY A 22 -2.08 1.88 22.20
CA GLY A 22 -2.07 2.87 23.29
C GLY A 22 -1.55 4.30 23.07
N VAL A 23 -1.51 4.88 21.86
CA VAL A 23 -1.07 6.27 21.64
C VAL A 23 -1.99 7.06 20.71
N ALA A 24 -2.59 8.14 21.27
CA ALA A 24 -3.21 9.33 20.64
C ALA A 24 -4.29 9.11 19.54
N PRO A 25 -5.24 10.06 19.33
CA PRO A 25 -6.17 9.96 18.21
C PRO A 25 -5.37 9.96 16.90
N ALA A 26 -5.48 8.88 16.12
CA ALA A 26 -4.85 8.73 14.82
C ALA A 26 -5.21 9.93 13.93
N ALA A 27 -4.20 10.51 13.30
CA ALA A 27 -4.41 11.51 12.27
C ALA A 27 -5.22 10.89 11.12
N VAL A 28 -6.17 11.66 10.62
CA VAL A 28 -7.06 11.33 9.51
C VAL A 28 -6.21 11.19 8.24
N ALA A 29 -6.01 9.96 7.76
CA ALA A 29 -5.21 9.65 6.57
C ALA A 29 -5.82 10.22 5.28
N ASP A 30 -5.30 11.34 4.79
CA ASP A 30 -5.73 11.97 3.53
C ASP A 30 -4.93 11.41 2.35
N ILE A 31 -5.49 10.34 1.75
CA ILE A 31 -4.86 9.58 0.65
C ILE A 31 -5.23 10.18 -0.71
N GLN A 32 -4.23 10.69 -1.41
CA GLN A 32 -4.36 11.11 -2.81
C GLN A 32 -4.08 9.92 -3.74
N VAL A 33 -4.96 9.69 -4.72
CA VAL A 33 -4.84 8.59 -5.70
C VAL A 33 -4.76 9.10 -7.13
N TYR A 34 -3.88 8.49 -7.91
CA TYR A 34 -3.79 8.71 -9.34
C TYR A 34 -4.83 7.87 -10.10
N ASP A 35 -5.71 8.53 -10.85
CA ASP A 35 -6.77 7.93 -11.66
C ASP A 35 -6.60 8.17 -13.17
N GLY A 36 -5.42 8.63 -13.58
CA GLY A 36 -5.08 8.89 -14.98
C GLY A 36 -4.73 7.63 -15.80
N PRO A 37 -4.43 7.79 -17.10
CA PRO A 37 -4.00 6.69 -17.95
C PRO A 37 -2.66 6.09 -17.47
N PRO A 38 -2.35 4.83 -17.82
CA PRO A 38 -1.07 4.21 -17.46
C PRO A 38 0.14 5.04 -17.90
N ILE A 39 1.14 5.14 -17.03
CA ILE A 39 2.37 5.90 -17.29
C ILE A 39 3.46 4.90 -17.69
N GLY A 40 3.90 4.97 -18.94
CA GLY A 40 4.97 4.11 -19.45
C GLY A 40 6.31 4.37 -18.75
N ILE A 41 7.02 3.30 -18.42
CA ILE A 41 8.39 3.32 -17.91
C ILE A 41 9.34 3.18 -19.09
N ASP A 42 10.03 4.27 -19.43
CA ASP A 42 10.92 4.31 -20.60
C ASP A 42 12.27 3.60 -20.39
N TRP A 43 13.06 3.52 -21.46
CA TRP A 43 14.18 2.58 -21.62
C TRP A 43 15.47 3.01 -20.90
N SER A 44 15.52 4.24 -20.36
CA SER A 44 16.51 4.73 -19.41
C SER A 44 16.21 6.19 -19.08
N GLY A 45 15.80 6.49 -17.85
CA GLY A 45 15.48 7.88 -17.52
C GLY A 45 14.88 8.07 -16.13
N SER A 46 14.36 9.28 -15.93
CA SER A 46 13.57 9.65 -14.78
C SER A 46 12.11 9.77 -15.16
N ILE A 47 11.24 9.34 -14.25
CA ILE A 47 9.79 9.46 -14.36
C ILE A 47 9.37 10.45 -13.30
N THR A 48 8.84 11.60 -13.72
CA THR A 48 8.22 12.55 -12.80
C THR A 48 6.80 12.11 -12.51
N LEU A 49 6.51 11.79 -11.25
CA LEU A 49 5.16 11.53 -10.78
C LEU A 49 4.65 12.80 -10.09
N SER A 50 3.48 13.27 -10.51
CA SER A 50 2.84 14.47 -9.98
C SER A 50 1.37 14.17 -9.69
N LEU A 51 0.94 14.44 -8.47
CA LEU A 51 -0.44 14.26 -8.04
C LEU A 51 -0.79 15.31 -6.98
N ALA A 52 -1.87 16.05 -7.22
CA ALA A 52 -2.19 17.27 -6.47
C ALA A 52 -1.00 18.25 -6.48
N ASP A 53 -0.56 18.68 -5.30
CA ASP A 53 0.57 19.58 -5.06
C ASP A 53 1.88 18.83 -4.75
N PHE A 54 1.87 17.49 -4.77
CA PHE A 54 3.06 16.68 -4.55
C PHE A 54 3.64 16.18 -5.88
N GLN A 55 4.95 16.30 -6.01
CA GLN A 55 5.71 15.76 -7.14
C GLN A 55 7.04 15.18 -6.68
N PHE A 56 7.47 14.11 -7.30
CA PHE A 56 8.81 13.54 -7.11
C PHE A 56 9.31 12.88 -8.39
N GLU A 57 10.62 12.74 -8.49
CA GLU A 57 11.27 12.00 -9.57
C GLU A 57 11.64 10.59 -9.09
N LEU A 58 11.23 9.60 -9.88
CA LEU A 58 11.61 8.20 -9.75
C LEU A 58 12.51 7.83 -10.93
N GLY A 59 13.77 7.51 -10.67
CA GLY A 59 14.63 7.02 -11.74
C GLY A 59 14.34 5.53 -12.00
N ALA A 60 14.19 5.20 -13.28
CA ALA A 60 13.90 3.85 -13.74
C ALA A 60 14.84 3.45 -14.87
N GLY A 61 15.41 2.25 -14.75
CA GLY A 61 16.35 1.72 -15.75
C GLY A 61 16.06 0.28 -16.10
N ARG A 62 16.12 -0.04 -17.39
CA ARG A 62 16.04 -1.42 -17.89
C ARG A 62 17.40 -1.94 -18.36
N TRP A 63 17.85 -3.03 -17.75
CA TRP A 63 19.07 -3.73 -18.18
C TRP A 63 18.73 -5.10 -18.74
N SER A 64 19.52 -5.59 -19.71
CA SER A 64 19.40 -6.96 -20.21
C SER A 64 20.76 -7.65 -20.08
N TYR A 65 20.82 -8.76 -19.33
CA TYR A 65 22.02 -9.58 -19.24
C TYR A 65 21.86 -10.82 -20.11
N THR A 66 22.76 -11.02 -21.07
CA THR A 66 22.71 -12.14 -22.03
C THR A 66 23.70 -13.26 -21.74
N SER A 67 24.55 -13.15 -20.70
CA SER A 67 25.55 -14.18 -20.40
C SER A 67 25.96 -14.21 -18.93
N PHE A 68 25.38 -15.12 -18.15
CA PHE A 68 26.02 -15.65 -16.96
C PHE A 68 26.12 -17.17 -17.10
N ASN A 69 27.33 -17.65 -17.38
CA ASN A 69 27.67 -19.07 -17.30
C ASN A 69 28.08 -19.37 -15.85
N GLY A 70 27.30 -20.19 -15.13
CA GLY A 70 27.84 -21.03 -14.06
C GLY A 70 27.66 -20.57 -12.61
N GLY A 71 26.54 -19.94 -12.23
CA GLY A 71 26.16 -19.80 -10.82
C GLY A 71 24.71 -20.20 -10.60
N GLU A 72 24.44 -21.03 -9.59
CA GLU A 72 23.11 -21.17 -9.00
C GLU A 72 22.82 -19.88 -8.23
N GLY A 73 21.79 -19.13 -8.63
CA GLY A 73 21.52 -17.80 -8.11
C GLY A 73 20.05 -17.43 -8.18
N TRP A 74 19.45 -17.26 -7.01
CA TRP A 74 18.06 -16.85 -6.82
C TRP A 74 17.97 -15.34 -6.95
N THR A 75 17.14 -14.80 -7.84
CA THR A 75 16.69 -13.41 -7.65
C THR A 75 15.32 -13.19 -8.26
N THR A 76 14.35 -12.92 -7.41
CA THR A 76 13.08 -12.30 -7.74
C THR A 76 12.90 -11.14 -6.78
N CYS A 77 12.23 -10.09 -7.26
CA CYS A 77 12.42 -8.70 -6.84
C CYS A 77 12.87 -8.52 -5.39
N CYS A 78 14.04 -7.90 -5.23
CA CYS A 78 14.63 -7.65 -3.93
C CYS A 78 14.77 -6.16 -3.65
N SER A 79 14.46 -5.79 -2.42
CA SER A 79 14.85 -4.50 -1.86
C SER A 79 16.14 -4.67 -1.07
N PHE A 80 17.19 -3.94 -1.45
CA PHE A 80 18.48 -3.96 -0.77
C PHE A 80 18.61 -2.80 0.21
N VAL A 81 19.07 -3.07 1.43
CA VAL A 81 19.49 -2.08 2.43
C VAL A 81 20.91 -2.44 2.84
N ASP A 82 21.85 -1.50 2.71
CA ASP A 82 23.29 -1.72 3.01
C ASP A 82 23.89 -2.96 2.32
N GLY A 83 23.44 -3.24 1.08
CA GLY A 83 23.89 -4.39 0.30
C GLY A 83 23.29 -5.74 0.72
N GLN A 84 22.36 -5.76 1.68
CA GLN A 84 21.62 -6.95 2.10
C GLN A 84 20.19 -6.94 1.55
N CYS A 85 19.74 -8.07 1.04
CA CYS A 85 18.36 -8.23 0.59
C CYS A 85 17.43 -8.32 1.82
N VAL A 86 16.52 -7.36 1.98
CA VAL A 86 15.64 -7.28 3.15
C VAL A 86 14.17 -7.60 2.84
N GLN A 87 13.79 -7.65 1.57
CA GLN A 87 12.41 -7.96 1.17
C GLN A 87 12.41 -8.74 -0.14
N TYR A 88 11.65 -9.84 -0.18
CA TYR A 88 11.61 -10.79 -1.31
C TYR A 88 10.17 -11.00 -1.78
N SER A 89 9.92 -10.84 -3.07
CA SER A 89 8.69 -11.33 -3.72
C SER A 89 9.03 -12.57 -4.54
N GLN A 90 8.61 -13.76 -4.09
CA GLN A 90 9.06 -15.02 -4.67
C GLN A 90 8.58 -15.24 -6.11
N ILE A 91 9.51 -15.56 -7.01
CA ILE A 91 9.27 -16.50 -8.12
C ILE A 91 10.49 -17.44 -8.18
N TYR A 92 10.23 -18.74 -8.36
CA TYR A 92 11.27 -19.73 -8.62
C TYR A 92 11.67 -19.66 -10.09
N GLU A 93 12.95 -19.48 -10.43
CA GLU A 93 13.42 -19.93 -11.75
C GLU A 93 14.94 -20.13 -11.86
N THR A 94 15.32 -21.31 -12.35
CA THR A 94 16.67 -21.68 -12.77
C THR A 94 16.73 -21.66 -14.31
N THR A 95 17.07 -20.52 -14.95
CA THR A 95 17.77 -20.42 -16.27
C THR A 95 17.94 -18.94 -16.69
N TYR A 96 19.18 -18.49 -16.95
CA TYR A 96 19.60 -17.08 -17.10
C TYR A 96 19.58 -16.46 -18.52
N ARG A 97 18.96 -17.08 -19.53
CA ARG A 97 19.06 -16.55 -20.90
C ARG A 97 18.00 -15.49 -21.16
N GLY A 98 18.42 -14.24 -21.37
CA GLY A 98 17.59 -13.13 -21.85
C GLY A 98 16.89 -12.34 -20.75
N SER A 99 17.46 -12.28 -19.54
CA SER A 99 16.78 -11.63 -18.43
C SER A 99 16.77 -10.10 -18.57
N LYS A 100 15.59 -9.48 -18.41
CA LYS A 100 15.40 -8.03 -18.22
C LYS A 100 15.49 -7.70 -16.73
N TRP A 101 15.84 -6.47 -16.40
CA TRP A 101 15.91 -6.02 -15.00
C TRP A 101 15.31 -4.64 -14.85
N LEU A 102 14.46 -4.44 -13.84
CA LEU A 102 14.00 -3.13 -13.42
C LEU A 102 14.87 -2.67 -12.25
N GLN A 103 15.41 -1.47 -12.40
CA GLN A 103 16.11 -0.75 -11.33
C GLN A 103 15.29 0.48 -10.99
N LEU A 104 15.01 0.67 -9.70
CA LEU A 104 14.40 1.88 -9.16
C LEU A 104 15.39 2.56 -8.22
N ASN A 105 15.59 3.86 -8.38
CA ASN A 105 16.45 4.65 -7.50
C ASN A 105 15.74 5.94 -7.10
N CYS A 106 16.18 6.51 -5.98
CA CYS A 106 15.70 7.83 -5.61
C CYS A 106 16.34 8.87 -6.50
N GLU A 107 15.51 9.77 -6.99
CA GLU A 107 15.95 11.05 -7.53
C GLU A 107 15.40 12.18 -6.66
N SER A 108 15.40 13.41 -7.17
CA SER A 108 15.02 14.60 -6.40
C SER A 108 13.63 14.42 -5.75
N GLY A 109 13.60 14.33 -4.42
CA GLY A 109 12.37 14.30 -3.61
C GLY A 109 12.06 12.99 -2.89
N LEU A 110 12.72 11.87 -3.22
CA LEU A 110 12.52 10.57 -2.56
C LEU A 110 13.53 10.34 -1.43
N GLU A 111 13.04 9.91 -0.26
CA GLU A 111 13.85 9.45 0.87
C GLU A 111 14.04 7.94 0.89
N SER A 112 13.10 7.17 0.33
CA SER A 112 13.23 5.73 0.17
C SER A 112 12.32 5.20 -0.94
N VAL A 113 12.74 4.10 -1.58
CA VAL A 113 11.94 3.32 -2.51
C VAL A 113 12.23 1.84 -2.26
N SER A 114 11.21 0.99 -2.22
CA SER A 114 11.34 -0.44 -1.91
C SER A 114 10.30 -1.24 -2.66
N ILE A 115 10.70 -2.37 -3.27
CA ILE A 115 9.72 -3.37 -3.72
C ILE A 115 9.03 -3.95 -2.48
N THR A 116 7.72 -4.06 -2.58
CA THR A 116 6.89 -4.50 -1.47
C THR A 116 5.77 -5.41 -1.93
N LYS A 117 5.08 -6.04 -0.96
CA LYS A 117 3.91 -6.88 -1.22
C LYS A 117 2.64 -6.05 -1.08
N LEU A 118 1.57 -6.49 -1.75
CA LEU A 118 0.23 -5.99 -1.47
C LEU A 118 -0.08 -6.19 0.02
N GLY A 119 -0.73 -5.21 0.67
CA GLY A 119 -1.01 -5.25 2.11
C GLY A 119 0.17 -4.91 3.02
N ALA A 120 1.37 -4.65 2.48
CA ALA A 120 2.47 -4.18 3.31
C ALA A 120 2.27 -2.74 3.78
N ILE A 121 2.80 -2.41 4.96
CA ILE A 121 2.81 -1.04 5.47
C ILE A 121 4.08 -0.33 5.01
N VAL A 122 3.90 0.85 4.41
CA VAL A 122 4.99 1.77 4.11
C VAL A 122 5.10 2.78 5.25
N SER A 123 6.20 2.71 5.99
CA SER A 123 6.49 3.59 7.12
C SER A 123 7.99 3.84 7.28
N GLY A 124 8.35 4.99 7.85
CA GLY A 124 9.72 5.40 8.14
C GLY A 124 10.58 5.62 6.89
N ALA A 125 11.78 6.17 7.08
CA ALA A 125 12.78 6.29 6.00
C ALA A 125 13.98 5.41 6.33
N ARG A 126 14.34 4.48 5.46
CA ARG A 126 15.57 3.67 5.58
C ARG A 126 16.81 4.32 4.94
N GLY A 127 16.71 5.61 4.60
CA GLY A 127 17.76 6.36 3.91
C GLY A 127 17.89 5.92 2.45
N CYS A 128 18.04 6.87 1.54
CA CYS A 128 18.26 6.53 0.16
C CYS A 128 19.74 6.51 -0.17
N PHE A 129 20.34 5.32 -0.21
CA PHE A 129 21.69 5.18 -0.74
C PHE A 129 21.86 3.92 -1.59
N THR A 130 22.27 4.18 -2.83
CA THR A 130 22.91 3.26 -3.77
C THR A 130 22.20 1.93 -3.99
N SER A 131 21.18 1.97 -4.84
CA SER A 131 20.74 0.82 -5.64
C SER A 131 19.74 -0.14 -4.98
N THR A 132 18.46 0.24 -5.02
CA THR A 132 17.34 -0.74 -5.11
C THR A 132 17.37 -1.35 -6.51
N GLN A 133 18.42 -2.11 -6.76
CA GLN A 133 18.64 -2.78 -8.02
C GLN A 133 18.08 -4.19 -7.91
N VAL A 134 17.43 -4.62 -8.99
CA VAL A 134 17.35 -6.02 -9.39
C VAL A 134 15.99 -6.70 -9.11
N CYS A 135 14.96 -6.33 -9.88
CA CYS A 135 13.95 -7.32 -10.30
C CYS A 135 14.51 -8.13 -11.47
N SER A 136 14.80 -9.42 -11.32
CA SER A 136 15.11 -10.29 -12.46
C SER A 136 13.83 -10.68 -13.16
N PHE A 137 13.78 -10.47 -14.47
CA PHE A 137 12.78 -11.08 -15.32
C PHE A 137 13.55 -11.98 -16.27
N SER A 138 13.51 -13.31 -16.17
CA SER A 138 14.14 -14.12 -17.23
C SER A 138 13.31 -14.00 -18.50
N ASN A 139 13.93 -14.14 -19.70
CA ASN A 139 13.10 -14.30 -20.90
C ASN A 139 12.19 -15.53 -20.73
N ARG A 140 12.44 -16.50 -19.83
CA ARG A 140 11.54 -17.63 -19.55
C ARG A 140 10.38 -17.30 -18.60
N THR A 141 10.54 -16.41 -17.62
CA THR A 141 9.44 -16.01 -16.70
C THR A 141 8.43 -15.05 -17.32
N LEU A 142 8.81 -14.48 -18.46
CA LEU A 142 8.00 -13.63 -19.31
C LEU A 142 7.71 -14.28 -20.69
N ILE A 143 8.46 -15.32 -21.07
CA ILE A 143 8.38 -16.09 -22.32
C ILE A 143 8.93 -17.52 -22.11
N ALA A 144 8.16 -18.43 -21.52
CA ALA A 144 8.45 -19.86 -21.64
C ALA A 144 7.33 -20.57 -22.40
N CYS A 145 7.31 -20.33 -23.72
CA CYS A 145 6.59 -21.15 -24.68
C CYS A 145 7.62 -21.89 -25.56
N GLY A 146 7.78 -23.20 -25.30
CA GLY A 146 8.37 -24.30 -26.12
C GLY A 146 9.88 -24.26 -26.43
N ASP A 147 10.70 -25.31 -26.34
CA ASP A 147 10.57 -26.75 -26.02
C ASP A 147 11.82 -27.14 -25.17
N ALA A 148 11.87 -28.14 -24.29
CA ALA A 148 11.30 -29.47 -24.39
C ALA A 148 11.06 -30.11 -23.01
N ASP A 149 10.16 -31.08 -23.01
CA ASP A 149 9.90 -32.11 -22.01
C ASP A 149 8.75 -31.82 -21.03
N SER A 150 7.56 -32.23 -21.50
CA SER A 150 6.38 -32.71 -20.77
C SER A 150 6.43 -32.64 -19.23
N SER A 151 6.13 -31.48 -18.65
CA SER A 151 5.28 -31.36 -17.45
C SER A 151 5.04 -29.89 -17.09
N GLY A 152 4.08 -29.26 -17.78
CA GLY A 152 3.25 -28.17 -17.25
C GLY A 152 3.89 -26.81 -17.00
N PHE A 153 3.94 -25.96 -18.04
CA PHE A 153 4.00 -24.49 -17.87
C PHE A 153 3.19 -23.85 -19.02
N ASP A 154 2.01 -23.29 -18.70
CA ASP A 154 0.95 -22.96 -19.68
C ASP A 154 0.53 -21.46 -19.66
N ASP A 155 1.44 -20.51 -19.38
CA ASP A 155 1.03 -19.10 -19.10
C ASP A 155 1.97 -18.00 -19.65
N CYS A 156 2.23 -18.02 -20.95
CA CYS A 156 3.19 -17.12 -21.64
C CYS A 156 2.73 -15.66 -21.86
N PHE A 157 1.56 -15.24 -21.37
CA PHE A 157 1.01 -13.90 -21.62
C PHE A 157 0.45 -13.21 -20.37
N ARG A 158 0.70 -13.73 -19.17
CA ARG A 158 0.20 -13.07 -17.95
C ARG A 158 0.95 -11.78 -17.68
N THR A 159 0.20 -10.68 -17.58
CA THR A 159 0.66 -9.46 -16.93
C THR A 159 1.06 -9.79 -15.50
N ARG A 160 2.26 -9.37 -15.12
CA ARG A 160 2.77 -9.43 -13.75
C ARG A 160 2.53 -8.08 -13.10
N ARG A 161 2.04 -8.11 -11.87
CA ARG A 161 1.81 -6.95 -11.04
C ARG A 161 2.82 -6.92 -9.92
N PHE A 162 3.38 -5.76 -9.67
CA PHE A 162 4.29 -5.52 -8.57
C PHE A 162 3.97 -4.19 -7.91
N HIS A 163 4.32 -4.10 -6.64
CA HIS A 163 4.07 -2.93 -5.82
C HIS A 163 5.39 -2.39 -5.30
N VAL A 164 5.46 -1.07 -5.25
CA VAL A 164 6.63 -0.32 -4.78
C VAL A 164 6.15 0.61 -3.69
N GLY A 165 6.70 0.52 -2.49
CA GLY A 165 6.51 1.51 -1.44
C GLY A 165 7.54 2.62 -1.57
N PHE A 166 7.17 3.85 -1.27
CA PHE A 166 8.09 4.98 -1.24
C PHE A 166 7.86 5.89 -0.04
N THR A 167 8.92 6.59 0.36
CA THR A 167 8.88 7.68 1.32
C THR A 167 9.47 8.91 0.66
N ALA A 168 8.84 10.06 0.86
CA ALA A 168 9.26 11.31 0.27
C ALA A 168 9.05 12.48 1.23
N LEU A 169 9.60 13.65 0.88
CA LEU A 169 9.35 14.89 1.59
C LEU A 169 8.44 15.81 0.76
N LYS A 170 7.34 16.24 1.36
CA LYS A 170 6.45 17.30 0.87
C LYS A 170 6.57 18.47 1.84
N ASP A 171 7.18 19.57 1.41
CA ASP A 171 7.40 20.77 2.23
C ASP A 171 8.06 20.50 3.60
N GLY A 172 8.99 19.53 3.65
CA GLY A 172 9.69 19.13 4.88
C GLY A 172 8.92 18.16 5.77
N THR A 173 7.69 17.80 5.41
CA THR A 173 6.89 16.75 6.05
C THR A 173 7.06 15.44 5.29
N ARG A 174 7.19 14.33 6.02
CA ARG A 174 7.26 13.01 5.39
C ARG A 174 5.90 12.57 4.89
N VAL A 175 5.87 12.05 3.68
CA VAL A 175 4.71 11.42 3.08
C VAL A 175 5.06 9.99 2.69
N PHE A 176 4.07 9.10 2.79
CA PHE A 176 4.22 7.68 2.52
C PHE A 176 3.29 7.31 1.37
N GLY A 177 3.78 6.49 0.44
CA GLY A 177 2.99 6.12 -0.73
C GLY A 177 3.36 4.77 -1.30
N TRP A 178 2.55 4.33 -2.25
CA TRP A 178 2.76 3.10 -3.00
C TRP A 178 2.50 3.32 -4.50
N ILE A 179 3.17 2.52 -5.33
CA ILE A 179 3.06 2.52 -6.79
C ILE A 179 2.79 1.09 -7.23
N GLN A 180 1.76 0.88 -8.03
CA GLN A 180 1.48 -0.36 -8.74
C GLN A 180 2.03 -0.26 -10.17
N ILE A 181 2.81 -1.26 -10.54
CA ILE A 181 3.39 -1.36 -11.86
C ILE A 181 3.02 -2.71 -12.44
N ASP A 182 2.52 -2.68 -13.66
CA ASP A 182 2.15 -3.86 -14.43
C ASP A 182 3.14 -4.04 -15.59
N GLY A 183 3.44 -5.29 -15.92
CA GLY A 183 4.38 -5.63 -16.98
C GLY A 183 4.05 -6.96 -17.64
N SER A 184 4.19 -7.04 -18.96
CA SER A 184 4.05 -8.29 -19.71
C SER A 184 5.35 -8.66 -20.42
N GLY A 185 5.46 -9.89 -20.92
CA GLY A 185 6.76 -10.42 -21.31
C GLY A 185 7.48 -9.67 -22.43
N TRP A 186 6.70 -9.30 -23.45
CA TRP A 186 7.15 -8.48 -24.56
C TRP A 186 6.66 -7.03 -24.50
N GLY A 187 5.71 -6.71 -23.62
CA GLY A 187 5.16 -5.36 -23.46
C GLY A 187 6.05 -4.42 -22.66
N GLU A 188 5.61 -3.17 -22.58
CA GLU A 188 6.21 -2.13 -21.76
C GLU A 188 5.84 -2.33 -20.28
N LEU A 189 6.68 -1.78 -19.39
CA LEU A 189 6.31 -1.67 -17.98
C LEU A 189 5.55 -0.36 -17.82
N GLU A 190 4.44 -0.40 -17.10
CA GLU A 190 3.58 0.77 -16.92
C GLU A 190 3.19 0.92 -15.46
N ILE A 191 3.29 2.14 -14.93
CA ILE A 191 2.66 2.49 -13.66
C ILE A 191 1.16 2.60 -13.95
N THR A 192 0.37 1.67 -13.40
CA THR A 192 -1.07 1.61 -13.64
C THR A 192 -1.88 2.28 -12.55
N ASN A 193 -1.31 2.41 -11.35
CA ASN A 193 -1.93 3.11 -10.24
C ASN A 193 -0.86 3.53 -9.22
N TRP A 194 -1.09 4.59 -8.46
CA TRP A 194 -0.27 4.96 -7.30
C TRP A 194 -1.02 5.90 -6.38
N ALA A 195 -0.62 5.92 -5.11
CA ALA A 195 -1.23 6.76 -4.08
C ALA A 195 -0.21 7.21 -3.03
N TYR A 196 -0.53 8.29 -2.33
CA TYR A 196 0.23 8.72 -1.15
C TYR A 196 -0.67 9.36 -0.09
N ASP A 197 -0.27 9.21 1.17
CA ASP A 197 -0.85 9.89 2.32
C ASP A 197 -0.11 11.19 2.59
N ASP A 198 -0.83 12.32 2.60
CA ASP A 198 -0.24 13.65 2.82
C ASP A 198 -0.34 14.15 4.28
N SER A 199 -0.97 13.36 5.16
CA SER A 199 -0.99 13.58 6.61
C SER A 199 0.29 13.12 7.31
N GLY A 200 1.11 12.33 6.61
CA GLY A 200 2.31 11.70 7.15
C GLY A 200 2.02 10.45 7.97
N SER A 201 0.83 9.85 7.78
CA SER A 201 0.47 8.57 8.39
C SER A 201 1.01 7.43 7.53
N PRO A 202 1.40 6.28 8.13
CA PRO A 202 1.72 5.08 7.35
C PRO A 202 0.59 4.70 6.40
N ILE A 203 0.94 4.18 5.22
CA ILE A 203 -0.03 3.73 4.22
C ILE A 203 0.13 2.25 3.92
N VAL A 204 -0.99 1.55 3.77
CA VAL A 204 -1.02 0.17 3.30
C VAL A 204 -0.95 0.14 1.77
N VAL A 205 -0.06 -0.70 1.24
CA VAL A 205 0.11 -0.91 -0.20
C VAL A 205 -1.17 -1.46 -0.80
N GLY A 206 -1.69 -0.77 -1.81
CA GLY A 206 -2.93 -1.12 -2.51
C GLY A 206 -4.19 -0.63 -1.81
N ALA A 207 -4.07 0.00 -0.63
CA ALA A 207 -5.19 0.71 -0.04
C ALA A 207 -5.57 1.89 -0.92
N LEU A 208 -6.85 1.94 -1.28
CA LEU A 208 -7.47 3.06 -1.95
C LEU A 208 -8.37 3.77 -0.94
N PRO A 209 -8.59 5.10 -1.09
CA PRO A 209 -9.66 5.75 -0.37
C PRO A 209 -10.99 5.09 -0.79
N PRO A 210 -11.97 5.06 0.13
CA PRO A 210 -13.34 4.72 -0.17
C PRO A 210 -13.78 5.35 -1.47
N THR A 211 -14.56 4.60 -2.25
CA THR A 211 -15.18 5.21 -3.43
C THR A 211 -16.26 6.14 -2.88
N PRO A 212 -16.16 7.47 -3.07
CA PRO A 212 -17.24 8.34 -2.63
C PRO A 212 -18.50 7.93 -3.40
N CYS A 213 -19.53 7.53 -2.67
CA CYS A 213 -20.83 7.22 -3.24
C CYS A 213 -21.66 8.50 -3.25
N ALA A 214 -22.42 8.71 -4.33
CA ALA A 214 -23.13 9.97 -4.53
C ALA A 214 -24.20 10.21 -3.44
N GLY A 215 -24.74 9.13 -2.87
CA GLY A 215 -25.76 9.14 -1.85
C GLY A 215 -25.31 9.53 -0.44
N ASP A 216 -24.00 9.62 -0.15
CA ASP A 216 -23.48 10.08 1.16
C ASP A 216 -23.37 11.61 1.17
N LEU A 217 -24.45 12.24 1.61
CA LEU A 217 -24.65 13.68 1.58
C LEU A 217 -24.03 14.39 2.78
N ASN A 218 -23.84 13.68 3.89
CA ASN A 218 -23.21 14.23 5.10
C ASN A 218 -21.70 13.92 5.21
N ALA A 219 -21.18 13.11 4.28
CA ALA A 219 -19.78 12.66 4.19
C ALA A 219 -19.33 11.82 5.41
N ASP A 220 -20.23 11.00 5.98
CA ASP A 220 -19.94 10.08 7.09
C ASP A 220 -19.61 8.64 6.65
N ALA A 221 -19.51 8.43 5.33
CA ALA A 221 -19.20 7.18 4.64
C ALA A 221 -20.32 6.11 4.68
N VAL A 222 -21.53 6.47 5.12
CA VAL A 222 -22.68 5.58 5.15
C VAL A 222 -23.91 6.29 4.57
N VAL A 223 -24.49 5.76 3.50
CA VAL A 223 -25.80 6.19 3.02
C VAL A 223 -26.87 5.61 3.92
N ASP A 224 -27.41 6.45 4.81
CA ASP A 224 -28.47 6.06 5.72
C ASP A 224 -29.61 7.07 5.82
N SER A 225 -30.38 6.99 6.91
CA SER A 225 -31.49 7.91 7.17
C SER A 225 -31.06 9.38 7.30
N GLY A 226 -29.80 9.64 7.66
CA GLY A 226 -29.18 10.96 7.71
C GLY A 226 -29.13 11.59 6.32
N ASP A 227 -28.63 10.86 5.32
CA ASP A 227 -28.56 11.32 3.93
C ASP A 227 -29.94 11.42 3.31
N LEU A 228 -30.81 10.46 3.58
CA LEU A 228 -32.22 10.55 3.17
C LEU A 228 -32.86 11.82 3.73
N GLY A 229 -32.58 12.15 4.99
CA GLY A 229 -33.04 13.41 5.61
C GLY A 229 -32.51 14.64 4.88
N LEU A 230 -31.24 14.64 4.50
CA LEU A 230 -30.62 15.73 3.73
C LEU A 230 -31.22 15.86 2.33
N LEU A 231 -31.42 14.75 1.60
CA LEU A 231 -32.03 14.71 0.28
C LEU A 231 -33.47 15.26 0.33
N LEU A 232 -34.27 14.79 1.29
CA LEU A 232 -35.65 15.25 1.45
C LEU A 232 -35.74 16.73 1.86
N THR A 233 -34.74 17.25 2.57
CA THR A 233 -34.65 18.69 2.90
C THR A 233 -34.35 19.54 1.66
N ALA A 234 -33.66 18.97 0.68
CA ALA A 234 -33.28 19.62 -0.57
C ALA A 234 -34.34 19.48 -1.69
N TRP A 235 -35.47 18.81 -1.44
CA TRP A 235 -36.47 18.47 -2.46
C TRP A 235 -36.97 19.67 -3.27
N GLY A 236 -36.91 19.55 -4.59
CA GLY A 236 -37.33 20.56 -5.56
C GLY A 236 -36.18 21.16 -6.36
N SER A 237 -36.45 22.24 -7.10
CA SER A 237 -35.48 22.82 -8.02
C SER A 237 -34.31 23.50 -7.30
N CYS A 238 -33.10 23.21 -7.75
CA CYS A 238 -31.83 23.64 -7.15
C CYS A 238 -31.46 25.14 -7.36
N GLY A 239 -32.43 26.00 -7.66
CA GLY A 239 -32.25 27.29 -8.36
C GLY A 239 -30.97 28.08 -8.04
N LYS A 240 -29.98 28.06 -8.96
CA LYS A 240 -28.79 28.95 -9.16
C LYS A 240 -28.04 29.59 -7.96
N THR A 241 -28.36 29.33 -6.70
CA THR A 241 -27.91 30.17 -5.56
C THR A 241 -27.39 29.40 -4.34
N SER A 242 -26.86 28.20 -4.51
CA SER A 242 -25.92 27.63 -3.52
C SER A 242 -24.83 26.80 -4.19
N PRO A 243 -23.63 26.71 -3.59
CA PRO A 243 -22.62 25.77 -4.04
C PRO A 243 -23.13 24.36 -3.73
N GLY A 244 -23.48 23.61 -4.78
CA GLY A 244 -23.91 22.22 -4.71
C GLY A 244 -25.38 22.05 -4.36
N CYS A 245 -26.16 21.53 -5.29
CA CYS A 245 -27.43 20.92 -4.94
C CYS A 245 -27.12 19.51 -4.44
N LEU A 246 -26.82 19.39 -3.14
CA LEU A 246 -26.20 18.16 -2.61
C LEU A 246 -27.06 16.92 -2.90
N GLY A 247 -28.39 17.04 -2.89
CA GLY A 247 -29.30 15.95 -3.19
C GLY A 247 -29.63 15.72 -4.68
N ASP A 248 -29.03 16.45 -5.61
CA ASP A 248 -29.20 16.30 -7.07
C ASP A 248 -28.12 15.35 -7.60
N LEU A 249 -28.39 14.05 -7.47
CA LEU A 249 -27.45 12.96 -7.69
C LEU A 249 -27.27 12.64 -9.18
N ASP A 250 -28.28 12.91 -10.02
CA ASP A 250 -28.16 12.76 -11.47
C ASP A 250 -27.77 14.06 -12.21
N ALA A 251 -27.63 15.16 -11.46
CA ALA A 251 -27.22 16.48 -11.91
C ALA A 251 -28.17 17.09 -12.97
N ASP A 252 -29.47 16.79 -12.90
CA ASP A 252 -30.49 17.35 -13.80
C ASP A 252 -30.99 18.75 -13.38
N GLY A 253 -30.61 19.19 -12.17
CA GLY A 253 -30.97 20.49 -11.60
C GLY A 253 -32.22 20.49 -10.72
N VAL A 254 -32.78 19.32 -10.40
CA VAL A 254 -33.95 19.14 -9.53
C VAL A 254 -33.72 17.96 -8.59
N VAL A 255 -33.93 18.15 -7.29
CA VAL A 255 -33.97 17.02 -6.34
C VAL A 255 -35.37 16.42 -6.35
N ASP A 256 -35.52 15.22 -6.89
CA ASP A 256 -36.79 14.50 -6.94
C ASP A 256 -36.70 12.99 -6.64
N ALA A 257 -37.70 12.23 -7.09
CA ALA A 257 -37.78 10.80 -6.84
C ALA A 257 -36.70 10.00 -7.58
N ILE A 258 -36.08 10.55 -8.62
CA ILE A 258 -34.94 9.94 -9.31
C ILE A 258 -33.72 9.95 -8.40
N ASP A 259 -33.41 11.08 -7.76
CA ASP A 259 -32.31 11.18 -6.78
C ASP A 259 -32.55 10.29 -5.57
N LEU A 260 -33.79 10.26 -5.07
CA LEU A 260 -34.16 9.31 -4.01
C LEU A 260 -33.91 7.86 -4.45
N GLY A 261 -34.22 7.53 -5.70
CA GLY A 261 -33.94 6.21 -6.27
C GLY A 261 -32.44 5.91 -6.29
N LEU A 262 -31.61 6.87 -6.67
CA LEU A 262 -30.15 6.75 -6.68
C LEU A 262 -29.58 6.60 -5.26
N LEU A 263 -30.05 7.40 -4.30
CA LEU A 263 -29.67 7.28 -2.89
C LEU A 263 -30.02 5.89 -2.33
N LEU A 264 -31.23 5.39 -2.60
CA LEU A 264 -31.66 4.07 -2.10
C LEU A 264 -30.90 2.90 -2.74
N VAL A 265 -30.37 3.05 -3.95
CA VAL A 265 -29.50 2.04 -4.58
C VAL A 265 -28.16 1.93 -3.86
N GLU A 266 -27.69 3.04 -3.28
CA GLU A 266 -26.42 3.12 -2.55
C GLU A 266 -26.58 2.93 -1.03
N TRP A 267 -27.76 2.53 -0.54
CA TRP A 267 -28.03 2.39 0.88
C TRP A 267 -27.06 1.44 1.59
N GLY A 268 -26.41 1.91 2.65
CA GLY A 268 -25.34 1.21 3.33
C GLY A 268 -24.00 1.95 3.19
N HIS A 269 -22.89 1.26 3.38
CA HIS A 269 -21.57 1.90 3.30
C HIS A 269 -21.26 2.25 1.85
N CYS A 270 -20.64 3.41 1.60
CA CYS A 270 -20.23 3.84 0.25
C CYS A 270 -19.25 2.89 -0.43
N ASP A 271 -18.51 2.15 0.39
CA ASP A 271 -17.71 1.05 -0.09
C ASP A 271 -18.60 -0.19 -0.15
N LEU A 272 -18.72 -0.78 -1.34
CA LEU A 272 -18.69 -2.24 -1.43
C LEU A 272 -17.32 -2.66 -0.91
N ASP A 273 -17.08 -2.49 0.40
CA ASP A 273 -15.86 -2.91 1.04
C ASP A 273 -15.92 -4.42 1.00
N PRO A 274 -15.12 -5.08 0.13
CA PRO A 274 -15.16 -6.52 0.05
C PRO A 274 -14.66 -7.15 1.36
N CYS A 275 -14.16 -6.31 2.29
CA CYS A 275 -13.72 -6.64 3.62
C CYS A 275 -14.75 -6.43 4.73
N PHE A 276 -15.94 -5.91 4.45
CA PHE A 276 -16.94 -5.55 5.48
C PHE A 276 -17.27 -6.72 6.43
N ASP A 277 -17.40 -7.94 5.91
CA ASP A 277 -17.67 -9.16 6.68
C ASP A 277 -16.45 -10.10 6.74
N VAL A 278 -15.25 -9.58 6.48
CA VAL A 278 -14.01 -10.37 6.51
C VAL A 278 -13.27 -10.09 7.81
N ASP A 279 -13.31 -11.05 8.73
CA ASP A 279 -12.46 -11.05 9.91
C ASP A 279 -11.04 -11.51 9.51
N CYS A 280 -10.09 -10.58 9.55
CA CYS A 280 -8.70 -10.83 9.21
C CYS A 280 -7.80 -10.94 10.43
N ASP A 281 -8.31 -11.09 11.66
CA ASP A 281 -7.45 -11.34 12.83
C ASP A 281 -6.86 -12.78 12.76
N ASP A 282 -5.54 -12.92 12.62
CA ASP A 282 -4.87 -14.24 12.71
C ASP A 282 -4.41 -14.59 14.13
N GLY A 283 -4.66 -13.72 15.10
CA GLY A 283 -4.22 -13.85 16.47
C GLY A 283 -2.74 -13.59 16.69
N ASP A 284 -1.97 -13.14 15.68
CA ASP A 284 -0.59 -12.69 15.84
C ASP A 284 -0.55 -11.16 16.04
N PRO A 285 -0.31 -10.66 17.27
CA PRO A 285 -0.25 -9.22 17.51
C PRO A 285 0.95 -8.54 16.82
N CYS A 286 1.88 -9.32 16.26
CA CYS A 286 3.01 -8.82 15.48
C CYS A 286 2.80 -8.79 13.98
N THR A 287 1.59 -9.09 13.52
CA THR A 287 1.14 -8.75 12.18
C THR A 287 0.16 -7.61 12.22
N ALA A 288 0.30 -6.71 11.24
CA ALA A 288 -0.78 -5.83 10.87
C ALA A 288 -1.72 -6.60 9.95
N ASP A 289 -2.95 -6.71 10.42
CA ASP A 289 -4.00 -7.51 9.81
C ASP A 289 -4.85 -6.61 8.94
N THR A 290 -4.61 -6.67 7.64
CA THR A 290 -5.30 -5.78 6.70
C THR A 290 -6.07 -6.61 5.69
N CYS A 291 -7.36 -6.35 5.59
CA CYS A 291 -8.12 -6.84 4.46
C CYS A 291 -7.97 -5.88 3.27
N LEU A 292 -7.69 -6.44 2.09
CA LEU A 292 -7.74 -5.70 0.82
C LEU A 292 -8.47 -6.54 -0.21
N LEU A 293 -9.48 -5.95 -0.86
CA LEU A 293 -10.26 -6.59 -1.92
C LEU A 293 -10.87 -7.95 -1.49
N GLY A 294 -11.17 -8.10 -0.19
CA GLY A 294 -11.80 -9.30 0.38
C GLY A 294 -10.83 -10.42 0.73
N GLU A 295 -9.52 -10.15 0.61
CA GLU A 295 -8.45 -11.08 0.97
C GLU A 295 -7.66 -10.52 2.16
N CYS A 296 -7.27 -11.39 3.09
CA CYS A 296 -6.49 -11.01 4.26
C CYS A 296 -5.00 -10.97 3.96
N TYR A 297 -4.34 -9.90 4.42
CA TYR A 297 -2.91 -9.70 4.33
C TYR A 297 -2.34 -9.43 5.72
N PHE A 298 -1.44 -10.33 6.13
CA PHE A 298 -0.74 -10.26 7.41
C PHE A 298 0.68 -9.72 7.18
N THR A 299 0.96 -8.52 7.66
CA THR A 299 2.27 -7.88 7.47
C THR A 299 2.98 -7.73 8.79
N ARG A 300 4.13 -8.42 8.93
CA ARG A 300 4.96 -8.31 10.12
C ARG A 300 5.32 -6.85 10.40
N ILE A 301 5.04 -6.41 11.62
CA ILE A 301 5.36 -5.08 12.11
C ILE A 301 6.87 -5.05 12.41
N PRO A 302 7.66 -4.13 11.81
CA PRO A 302 9.09 -4.05 12.07
C PRO A 302 9.39 -3.77 13.55
N GLY A 303 10.29 -4.55 14.14
CA GLY A 303 10.61 -4.44 15.56
C GLY A 303 9.63 -5.16 16.49
N CYS A 304 8.48 -5.62 15.97
CA CYS A 304 7.49 -6.31 16.78
C CYS A 304 7.96 -7.71 17.21
N ASN A 305 7.74 -8.02 18.48
CA ASN A 305 7.88 -9.30 19.12
C ASN A 305 6.81 -9.48 20.22
N THR A 306 6.29 -10.69 20.34
CA THR A 306 5.25 -11.08 21.30
C THR A 306 5.75 -11.20 22.75
N CYS A 307 6.95 -10.68 23.05
CA CYS A 307 7.71 -10.94 24.29
C CYS A 307 8.14 -12.40 24.52
N CYS A 308 7.52 -13.36 23.83
CA CYS A 308 7.68 -14.80 24.05
C CYS A 308 8.92 -15.40 23.37
N GLU A 309 9.61 -14.63 22.53
CA GLU A 309 10.85 -15.01 21.87
C GLU A 309 11.95 -13.96 22.12
N ALA A 310 13.21 -14.40 22.08
CA ALA A 310 14.36 -13.51 22.16
C ALA A 310 14.39 -12.62 20.90
N ASN A 311 14.42 -11.31 21.08
CA ASN A 311 14.30 -10.34 19.99
C ASN A 311 15.59 -9.55 19.74
N GLY A 312 16.56 -9.60 20.66
CA GLY A 312 17.85 -8.93 20.51
C GLY A 312 17.83 -7.41 20.75
N THR A 313 16.70 -6.83 21.18
CA THR A 313 16.52 -5.41 21.48
C THR A 313 16.14 -5.22 22.96
N PRO A 314 16.35 -4.04 23.57
CA PRO A 314 15.85 -3.78 24.91
C PRO A 314 14.32 -3.73 24.93
N GLY A 315 13.69 -4.57 25.74
CA GLY A 315 12.24 -4.63 25.94
C GLY A 315 11.52 -5.52 24.92
N CYS A 316 10.20 -5.54 25.00
CA CYS A 316 9.31 -6.19 24.04
C CYS A 316 8.08 -5.32 23.78
N ASP A 317 7.24 -5.69 22.81
CA ASP A 317 6.18 -4.82 22.31
C ASP A 317 4.83 -4.94 23.04
N ASP A 318 4.70 -5.91 23.95
CA ASP A 318 3.60 -5.95 24.91
C ASP A 318 4.06 -5.30 26.23
N ALA A 319 3.59 -4.09 26.49
CA ALA A 319 3.94 -3.33 27.68
C ALA A 319 3.46 -4.01 28.98
N ASP A 320 2.29 -4.65 28.97
CA ASP A 320 1.73 -5.31 30.14
C ASP A 320 2.54 -6.57 30.48
N CYS A 321 3.02 -7.29 29.46
CA CYS A 321 3.98 -8.38 29.62
C CYS A 321 5.38 -7.88 30.02
N ALA A 322 5.85 -6.78 29.41
CA ALA A 322 7.19 -6.25 29.63
C ALA A 322 7.39 -5.75 31.07
N ILE A 323 6.43 -5.01 31.63
CA ILE A 323 6.54 -4.39 32.96
C ILE A 323 7.00 -5.36 34.07
N PRO A 324 6.35 -6.51 34.31
CA PRO A 324 6.76 -7.44 35.37
C PRO A 324 8.11 -8.11 35.08
N ILE A 325 8.45 -8.34 33.81
CA ILE A 325 9.72 -8.95 33.38
C ILE A 325 10.87 -7.96 33.58
N CYS A 326 10.74 -6.72 33.10
CA CYS A 326 11.70 -5.64 33.33
C CYS A 326 11.92 -5.40 34.83
N GLY A 327 10.85 -5.46 35.63
CA GLY A 327 10.93 -5.31 37.09
C GLY A 327 11.70 -6.45 37.78
N SER A 328 11.68 -7.64 37.19
CA SER A 328 12.38 -8.82 37.70
C SER A 328 13.82 -8.91 37.21
N ILE A 329 14.03 -8.59 35.93
CA ILE A 329 15.31 -8.65 35.22
C ILE A 329 15.47 -7.32 34.45
N PRO A 330 16.08 -6.29 35.06
CA PRO A 330 16.25 -4.98 34.42
C PRO A 330 17.02 -5.03 33.10
N SER A 331 17.96 -5.98 32.95
CA SER A 331 18.74 -6.15 31.71
C SER A 331 17.88 -6.48 30.49
N CYS A 332 16.70 -7.08 30.69
CA CYS A 332 15.76 -7.34 29.59
C CYS A 332 15.33 -6.05 28.88
N CYS A 333 15.32 -4.91 29.59
CA CYS A 333 14.78 -3.64 29.09
C CYS A 333 15.85 -2.54 29.00
N GLU A 334 17.05 -2.79 29.53
CA GLU A 334 18.20 -1.88 29.45
C GLU A 334 19.26 -2.35 28.46
N ILE A 335 19.34 -3.66 28.18
CA ILE A 335 20.41 -4.26 27.37
C ILE A 335 19.82 -5.02 26.19
N GLU A 336 19.10 -6.10 26.46
CA GLU A 336 18.63 -7.03 25.43
C GLU A 336 17.57 -7.97 26.00
N TRP A 337 16.50 -8.20 25.22
CA TRP A 337 15.52 -9.24 25.45
C TRP A 337 16.03 -10.56 24.88
N ASP A 338 16.79 -11.27 25.70
CA ASP A 338 17.42 -12.54 25.37
C ASP A 338 16.50 -13.75 25.66
N GLU A 339 17.04 -14.97 25.50
CA GLU A 339 16.30 -16.22 25.76
C GLU A 339 15.79 -16.32 27.21
N THR A 340 16.47 -15.70 28.17
CA THR A 340 16.05 -15.67 29.57
C THR A 340 14.81 -14.80 29.75
N CYS A 341 14.79 -13.63 29.11
CA CYS A 341 13.65 -12.72 29.10
C CYS A 341 12.42 -13.38 28.47
N ALA A 342 12.61 -14.02 27.32
CA ALA A 342 11.58 -14.78 26.63
C ALA A 342 11.05 -15.96 27.45
N GLN A 343 11.91 -16.75 28.09
CA GLN A 343 11.48 -17.85 28.96
C GLN A 343 10.67 -17.36 30.16
N LEU A 344 11.01 -16.19 30.72
CA LEU A 344 10.21 -15.59 31.78
C LEU A 344 8.86 -15.10 31.26
N ALA A 345 8.82 -14.52 30.05
CA ALA A 345 7.57 -14.14 29.38
C ALA A 345 6.63 -15.33 29.18
N ASN A 346 7.14 -16.48 28.74
CA ASN A 346 6.37 -17.72 28.58
C ASN A 346 5.70 -18.23 29.88
N ILE A 347 6.09 -17.72 31.05
CA ILE A 347 5.49 -18.09 32.34
C ILE A 347 4.44 -17.07 32.79
N PHE A 348 4.67 -15.78 32.51
CA PHE A 348 3.91 -14.68 33.10
C PHE A 348 2.97 -13.99 32.11
N CYS A 349 3.14 -14.24 30.82
CA CYS A 349 2.36 -13.64 29.75
C CYS A 349 1.55 -14.71 29.03
N ASP A 350 0.45 -14.31 28.39
CA ASP A 350 -0.35 -15.18 27.53
C ASP A 350 0.38 -15.38 26.19
N CYS A 351 1.46 -16.17 26.24
CA CYS A 351 2.18 -16.61 25.07
C CYS A 351 1.39 -17.73 24.34
N PRO A 352 1.10 -17.59 23.04
CA PRO A 352 0.31 -18.55 22.27
C PRO A 352 0.99 -19.92 22.04
#